data_AF-A0A4X1UGP6-F1
#
_entry.id   AF-A0A4X1UGP6-F1
#
_cell.length_a   1.000
_cell.length_b   1.000
_cell.length_c   1.000
_cell.angle_alpha   90.00
_cell.angle_beta   90.00
_cell.angle_gamma   90.00
#
_symmetry.space_group_name_H-M   'P 1'
#
loop_
_entity.id
_entity.type
_entity.pdbx_description
1 polymer ?
#
loop_
_entity_poly.entity_id
_entity_poly.type
_entity_poly.pdbx_seq_one_letter_code
_entity_poly.pdbx_strand_id
1 'polypeptide(L)' 'MDLIPSFSVETWLLLVTSLVLLYLYGTYSHGFFKKLGIPGPTPVPYFGNILAYRKGIWDFDNKCFQKYGKIWG' A
#
# COMPACT_ATOMS: atom_id res chain seq x y z
N MET A 1 -14.92 14.06 25.99
CA MET A 1 -15.81 13.07 25.34
C MET A 1 -14.98 11.83 25.12
N ASP A 2 -15.41 10.67 25.61
CA ASP A 2 -14.66 9.43 25.45
C ASP A 2 -14.63 9.04 23.97
N LEU A 3 -13.43 8.91 23.42
CA LEU A 3 -13.18 8.62 22.00
C LEU A 3 -13.29 7.13 21.68
N ILE A 4 -13.36 6.27 22.70
CA ILE A 4 -13.28 4.81 22.57
C ILE A 4 -14.62 4.19 22.98
N PRO A 5 -15.30 3.48 22.07
CA PRO A 5 -16.52 2.76 22.42
C PRO A 5 -16.26 1.63 23.43
N SER A 6 -17.13 1.48 24.43
CA SER A 6 -17.11 0.40 25.40
C SER A 6 -17.72 -0.90 24.84
N PHE A 7 -17.09 -1.49 23.82
CA PHE A 7 -17.51 -2.78 23.27
C PHE A 7 -17.01 -3.99 24.08
N SER A 8 -17.69 -5.13 23.93
CA SER A 8 -17.24 -6.43 24.45
C SER A 8 -15.88 -6.84 23.86
N VAL A 9 -15.11 -7.64 24.60
CA VAL A 9 -13.81 -8.18 24.18
C VAL A 9 -13.91 -8.93 22.84
N GLU A 10 -15.01 -9.66 22.64
CA GLU A 10 -15.30 -10.39 21.40
C GLU A 10 -15.39 -9.46 20.19
N THR A 11 -16.05 -8.30 20.35
CA THR A 11 -16.20 -7.30 19.30
C THR A 11 -14.86 -6.66 18.96
N TRP A 12 -14.03 -6.37 19.95
CA TRP A 12 -12.67 -5.87 19.74
C TRP A 12 -11.80 -6.89 18.98
N LEU A 13 -11.89 -8.17 19.34
CA LEU A 13 -11.17 -9.24 18.66
C LEU A 13 -11.58 -9.35 17.19
N LEU A 14 -12.89 -9.35 16.90
CA LEU A 14 -13.41 -9.37 15.53
C LEU A 14 -12.99 -8.13 14.74
N LEU A 15 -13.02 -6.96 15.37
CA LEU A 15 -12.64 -5.71 14.72
C LEU A 15 -11.16 -5.69 14.35
N VAL A 16 -10.27 -6.06 15.27
CA VAL A 16 -8.83 -6.18 15.00
C VAL A 16 -8.56 -7.21 13.90
N THR A 17 -9.21 -8.36 13.97
CA THR A 17 -9.08 -9.42 12.96
C THR A 17 -9.52 -8.93 11.58
N SER A 18 -10.66 -8.23 11.51
CA SER A 18 -11.16 -7.63 10.28
C SER A 18 -10.19 -6.60 9.70
N LEU A 19 -9.63 -5.70 10.53
CA LEU A 19 -8.63 -4.72 10.08
C LEU A 19 -7.36 -5.37 9.54
N VAL A 20 -6.86 -6.44 10.18
CA VAL A 20 -5.70 -7.19 9.70
C VAL A 20 -5.99 -7.86 8.36
N LEU A 21 -7.15 -8.50 8.21
CA LEU A 21 -7.57 -9.12 6.94
C LEU A 21 -7.70 -8.10 5.82
N LEU A 22 -8.28 -6.93 6.10
CA LEU A 22 -8.37 -5.82 5.16
C LEU A 22 -6.97 -5.37 4.72
N TYR A 23 -6.04 -5.14 5.66
CA TYR A 23 -4.68 -4.76 5.34
C TYR A 23 -3.96 -5.81 4.47
N LEU A 24 -4.08 -7.08 4.81
CA LEU A 24 -3.48 -8.18 4.03
C LEU A 24 -4.07 -8.22 2.62
N TYR A 25 -5.39 -8.11 2.49
CA TYR A 25 -6.07 -8.08 1.18
C TYR A 25 -5.57 -6.91 0.32
N GLY A 26 -5.43 -5.72 0.90
CA GLY A 26 -4.99 -4.52 0.20
C GLY A 26 -3.49 -4.49 -0.16
N THR A 27 -2.67 -5.39 0.41
CA THR A 27 -1.20 -5.39 0.23
C THR A 27 -0.63 -6.69 -0.36
N TYR A 28 -1.44 -7.74 -0.49
CA TYR A 28 -0.99 -9.08 -0.89
C TYR A 28 -0.19 -9.11 -2.20
N SER A 29 -0.58 -8.30 -3.19
CA SER A 29 0.07 -8.25 -4.51
C SER A 29 1.35 -7.41 -4.55
N HIS A 30 1.61 -6.56 -3.55
CA HIS A 30 2.68 -5.56 -3.57
C HIS A 30 4.10 -6.18 -3.60
N GLY A 31 4.23 -7.45 -3.22
CA GLY A 31 5.51 -8.15 -3.22
C GLY A 31 5.92 -8.72 -4.58
N PHE A 32 5.08 -8.68 -5.62
CA PHE A 32 5.33 -9.36 -6.90
C PHE A 32 6.62 -8.91 -7.59
N PHE A 33 6.78 -7.61 -7.84
CA PHE A 33 7.99 -7.06 -8.48
C PHE A 33 9.25 -7.27 -7.64
N LYS A 34 9.13 -7.12 -6.31
CA LYS A 34 10.22 -7.38 -5.38
C LYS A 34 10.70 -8.84 -5.45
N LYS A 35 9.79 -9.81 -5.59
CA LYS A 35 10.13 -11.23 -5.78
C LYS A 35 10.84 -11.50 -7.10
N LEU A 36 10.57 -10.70 -8.13
CA LEU A 36 11.25 -10.77 -9.43
C LEU A 36 12.58 -10.00 -9.47
N GLY A 37 12.99 -9.36 -8.37
CA GLY A 37 14.19 -8.53 -8.33
C GLY A 37 14.05 -7.20 -9.09
N ILE A 38 12.82 -6.81 -9.44
CA ILE A 38 12.54 -5.56 -10.15
C ILE A 38 12.41 -4.43 -9.10
N PRO A 39 13.25 -3.39 -9.17
CA PRO A 39 13.16 -2.26 -8.26
C PRO A 39 11.97 -1.37 -8.63
N GLY A 40 11.40 -0.68 -7.64
CA GLY A 40 10.34 0.29 -7.93
C GLY A 40 9.75 0.97 -6.69
N PRO A 41 8.81 1.90 -6.91
CA PRO A 41 8.20 2.68 -5.85
C PRO A 41 7.26 1.83 -4.99
N THR A 42 7.30 2.04 -3.67
CA THR A 42 6.49 1.27 -2.72
C THR A 42 5.01 1.65 -2.83
N PRO A 43 4.13 0.72 -3.22
CA PRO A 43 2.70 0.98 -3.34
C PRO A 43 2.03 1.21 -1.99
N VAL A 44 1.13 2.17 -1.91
CA VAL A 44 0.24 2.35 -0.75
C VAL A 44 -0.90 1.32 -0.78
N PRO A 45 -1.38 0.83 0.38
CA PRO A 45 -2.51 -0.11 0.43
C PRO A 45 -3.71 0.40 -0.37
N TYR A 46 -4.34 -0.50 -1.14
CA TYR A 46 -5.50 -0.26 -2.02
C TYR A 46 -5.29 0.68 -3.22
N PHE A 47 -4.47 1.73 -3.11
CA PHE A 47 -4.27 2.72 -4.18
C PHE A 47 -3.00 2.50 -5.01
N GLY A 48 -2.13 1.59 -4.60
CA GLY A 48 -0.88 1.32 -5.30
C GLY A 48 0.00 2.58 -5.38
N ASN A 49 0.48 2.91 -6.57
CA ASN A 49 1.26 4.13 -6.82
C ASN A 49 0.43 5.26 -7.46
N ILE A 50 -0.90 5.12 -7.56
CA ILE A 50 -1.77 6.09 -8.28
C ILE A 50 -1.68 7.49 -7.67
N LEU A 51 -1.54 7.59 -6.35
CA LEU A 51 -1.41 8.88 -5.65
C LEU A 51 -0.17 9.66 -6.07
N ALA A 52 0.88 8.99 -6.56
CA ALA A 52 2.08 9.63 -7.05
C ALA A 52 1.86 10.36 -8.38
N TYR A 53 0.85 9.96 -9.17
CA TYR A 53 0.48 10.62 -10.42
C TYR A 53 -0.20 11.99 -10.24
N ARG A 54 -0.50 12.41 -9.00
CA ARG A 54 -1.05 13.74 -8.73
C ARG A 54 -0.17 14.89 -9.24
N LYS A 55 1.13 14.66 -9.39
CA LYS A 55 2.10 15.63 -9.93
C LYS A 55 2.31 15.48 -11.45
N GLY A 56 1.57 14.60 -12.10
CA GLY A 56 1.69 14.25 -13.51
C GLY A 56 2.37 12.89 -13.71
N ILE A 57 1.87 12.12 -14.69
CA ILE A 57 2.40 10.79 -15.03
C ILE A 57 3.85 10.90 -15.52
N TRP A 58 4.15 11.88 -16.38
CA TRP A 58 5.50 12.10 -16.93
C TRP A 58 6.54 12.45 -15.86
N ASP A 59 6.16 13.28 -14.89
CA ASP A 59 7.06 13.64 -13.78
C ASP A 59 7.36 12.43 -12.91
N PHE A 60 6.35 11.59 -12.64
CA PHE A 60 6.54 10.34 -11.91
C PHE A 60 7.43 9.35 -12.66
N ASP A 61 7.16 9.11 -13.95
CA ASP A 61 7.93 8.18 -14.76
C ASP A 61 9.39 8.63 -14.88
N ASN A 62 9.65 9.91 -15.11
CA ASN A 62 11.01 10.44 -15.12
C ASN A 62 11.74 10.24 -13.78
N LYS A 63 11.06 10.42 -12.64
CA LYS A 63 11.63 10.17 -11.32
C LYS A 63 11.93 8.70 -11.08
N CYS A 64 11.03 7.81 -11.51
CA CYS A 64 11.26 6.38 -11.43
C CYS A 64 12.44 5.96 -12.32
N PHE A 65 12.61 6.57 -13.50
CA PHE A 65 13.76 6.31 -14.39
C PHE A 65 15.07 6.73 -13.78
N GLN A 66 15.13 7.94 -13.26
CA GLN A 66 16.35 8.45 -12.64
C GLN A 66 16.74 7.64 -11.40
N LYS A 67 15.76 7.10 -10.66
CA LYS A 67 16.00 6.39 -9.39
C LYS A 67 16.24 4.89 -9.55
N TYR A 68 15.46 4.22 -10.39
CA TYR A 68 15.44 2.75 -10.50
C TYR A 68 16.05 2.24 -11.80
N GLY A 69 16.30 3.12 -12.78
CA GLY A 69 16.98 2.79 -14.03
C GLY A 69 16.01 2.41 -15.15
N LYS A 70 16.51 1.63 -16.12
CA LYS A 70 15.77 1.30 -17.36
C LYS A 70 14.53 0.42 -17.14
N ILE A 71 14.53 -0.37 -16.06
CA ILE A 71 13.45 -1.30 -15.73
C ILE A 71 13.01 -1.02 -14.29
N TRP A 72 11.73 -0.70 -14.10
CA TRP A 72 11.11 -0.62 -12.78
C TRP A 72 9.66 -1.16 -12.81
N GLY A 73 9.12 -1.46 -11.63
CA GLY A 73 7.75 -1.96 -11.45
C GLY A 73 7.14 -1.55 -10.12
#